data_AF-A0A6M0S8S8-F1
#
_entry.id   AF-A0A6M0S8S8-F1
#
_cell.length_a   1.000
_cell.length_b   1.000
_cell.length_c   1.000
_cell.angle_alpha   90.00
_cell.angle_beta   90.00
_cell.angle_gamma   90.00
#
_symmetry.space_group_name_H-M   'P 1'
#
loop_
_entity.id
_entity.type
_entity.pdbx_description
1 polymer ?
#
loop_
_entity_poly.entity_id
_entity_poly.type
_entity_poly.pdbx_seq_one_letter_code
_entity_poly.pdbx_strand_id
1 'polypeptide(L)' 'MAKEQVVKLYREAQANPNLRDSLNLAPNAESFVMMANQRGFSFTLNEWQDMMRFSVEELDCELSEIPGI' A
#
# COMPACT_ATOMS: atom_id res chain seq x y z
N MET A 1 8.89 -10.96 6.55
CA MET A 1 9.24 -9.80 7.41
C MET A 1 8.61 -8.50 6.93
N ALA A 2 9.02 -7.88 5.81
CA ALA A 2 8.40 -6.60 5.38
C ALA A 2 6.99 -6.74 4.75
N LYS A 3 6.73 -7.83 4.00
CA LYS A 3 5.40 -8.10 3.46
C LYS A 3 4.32 -8.20 4.55
N GLU A 4 4.67 -8.80 5.69
CA GLU A 4 3.80 -8.88 6.86
C GLU A 4 3.51 -7.52 7.48
N GLN A 5 4.47 -6.59 7.48
CA GLN A 5 4.27 -5.23 7.98
C GLN A 5 3.34 -4.42 7.06
N VAL A 6 3.49 -4.57 5.74
CA VAL A 6 2.58 -3.95 4.76
C VAL A 6 1.16 -4.51 4.90
N VAL A 7 1.00 -5.82 5.03
CA VAL A 7 -0.31 -6.46 5.24
C VAL A 7 -0.93 -6.04 6.58
N LYS A 8 -0.11 -5.95 7.63
CA LYS A 8 -0.55 -5.46 8.94
C LYS A 8 -1.02 -4.01 8.87
N LEU A 9 -0.27 -3.14 8.20
CA LEU A 9 -0.65 -1.75 7.95
C LEU A 9 -1.98 -1.69 7.20
N TYR A 10 -2.16 -2.50 6.16
CA TYR A 10 -3.39 -2.54 5.38
C TYR A 10 -4.59 -2.99 6.23
N ARG A 11 -4.41 -4.03 7.06
CA ARG A 11 -5.45 -4.51 7.99
C ARG A 11 -5.78 -3.45 9.05
N GLU A 12 -4.78 -2.77 9.60
CA GLU A 12 -5.01 -1.68 10.55
C GLU A 12 -5.68 -0.47 9.89
N ALA A 13 -5.33 -0.15 8.65
CA ALA A 13 -5.97 0.91 7.88
C ALA A 13 -7.42 0.56 7.51
N GLN A 14 -7.73 -0.71 7.25
CA GLN A 14 -9.11 -1.17 7.07
C GLN A 14 -9.93 -1.08 8.36
N ALA A 15 -9.33 -1.44 9.49
CA ALA A 15 -9.99 -1.33 10.80
C ALA A 15 -10.12 0.12 11.28
N ASN A 16 -9.21 1.01 10.87
CA ASN A 16 -9.16 2.41 11.28
C ASN A 16 -9.22 3.35 10.07
N PRO A 17 -10.42 3.89 9.73
CA PRO A 17 -10.57 4.79 8.59
C PRO A 17 -9.72 6.06 8.74
N ASN A 18 -9.48 6.56 9.96
CA ASN A 18 -8.58 7.69 10.23
C ASN A 18 -7.12 7.41 9.82
N LEU A 19 -6.64 6.17 10.03
CA LEU A 19 -5.30 5.76 9.60
C LEU A 19 -5.25 5.68 8.07
N ARG A 20 -6.29 5.13 7.45
CA ARG A 20 -6.40 5.09 5.98
C ARG A 20 -6.37 6.48 5.37
N ASP A 21 -7.13 7.43 5.92
CA ASP A 21 -7.17 8.81 5.43
C ASP A 21 -5.81 9.50 5.60
N SER A 22 -5.19 9.33 6.77
CA SER A 22 -3.84 9.87 7.05
C SER A 22 -2.80 9.35 6.05
N LEU A 23 -2.87 8.06 5.70
CA LEU A 23 -1.96 7.45 4.74
C LEU A 23 -2.27 7.88 3.30
N ASN A 24 -3.54 8.14 2.95
CA ASN A 24 -3.94 8.68 1.64
C ASN A 24 -3.56 10.15 1.44
N LEU A 25 -3.35 10.90 2.54
CA LEU A 25 -2.81 12.26 2.48
C LEU A 25 -1.33 12.30 2.10
N ALA A 26 -0.65 11.15 2.06
CA ALA A 26 0.74 11.09 1.62
C ALA A 26 0.86 11.48 0.13
N PRO A 27 1.63 12.52 -0.22
CA PRO A 27 1.76 12.97 -1.60
C PRO A 27 2.59 12.01 -2.47
N ASN A 28 3.38 11.14 -1.83
CA ASN A 28 4.24 10.18 -2.50
C ASN A 28 4.48 8.97 -1.59
N ALA A 29 4.98 7.91 -2.22
CA ALA A 29 5.27 6.63 -1.58
C ALA A 29 6.32 6.73 -0.46
N GLU A 30 7.29 7.64 -0.56
CA GLU A 30 8.25 7.91 0.52
C GLU A 30 7.56 8.45 1.77
N SER A 31 6.68 9.43 1.58
CA SER A 31 5.90 10.00 2.68
C SER A 31 4.98 8.95 3.32
N PHE A 32 4.38 8.08 2.52
CA PHE A 32 3.57 6.95 3.02
C PHE A 32 4.40 6.01 3.90
N VAL A 33 5.57 5.58 3.40
CA VAL A 33 6.48 4.69 4.12
C VAL A 33 6.98 5.35 5.40
N MET A 34 7.31 6.64 5.35
CA MET A 34 7.74 7.39 6.53
C MET A 34 6.63 7.46 7.58
N MET A 35 5.39 7.76 7.18
CA MET A 35 4.23 7.78 8.08
C MET A 35 3.95 6.39 8.68
N ALA A 36 4.13 5.31 7.92
CA ALA A 36 3.98 3.95 8.41
C ALA A 36 5.09 3.58 9.41
N ASN A 37 6.34 3.95 9.13
CA ASN A 37 7.47 3.74 10.06
C ASN A 37 7.28 4.50 11.37
N GLN A 38 6.76 5.73 11.33
CA GLN A 38 6.40 6.50 12.54
C GLN A 38 5.35 5.81 13.41
N ARG A 39 4.52 4.93 12.83
CA ARG A 39 3.52 4.14 13.56
C ARG A 39 4.00 2.75 13.99
N GLY A 40 5.27 2.44 13.76
CA GLY A 40 5.89 1.18 14.15
C GLY A 40 5.88 0.08 13.07
N PHE A 41 5.54 0.43 11.82
CA PHE A 41 5.65 -0.51 10.70
C PHE A 41 6.99 -0.34 10.01
N SER A 42 7.89 -1.31 10.18
CA SER A 42 9.21 -1.27 9.57
C SER A 42 9.23 -1.90 8.19
N PHE A 43 9.18 -1.07 7.16
CA PHE A 43 9.42 -1.46 5.76
C PHE A 43 9.98 -0.28 4.97
N THR A 44 10.67 -0.58 3.86
CA THR A 44 11.27 0.43 2.98
C THR A 44 10.37 0.78 1.80
N LEU A 45 10.68 1.90 1.15
CA LEU A 45 10.03 2.32 -0.10
C LEU A 45 10.13 1.23 -1.17
N ASN A 46 11.31 0.64 -1.31
CA ASN A 46 11.58 -0.37 -2.33
C ASN A 46 10.71 -1.63 -2.10
N GLU A 47 10.54 -2.05 -0.84
CA GLU A 47 9.67 -3.18 -0.50
C GLU A 47 8.18 -2.87 -0.69
N TRP A 48 7.77 -1.63 -0.41
CA TRP A 48 6.40 -1.20 -0.68
C TRP A 48 6.12 -1.10 -2.18
N GLN A 49 7.06 -0.57 -2.97
CA GLN A 49 6.97 -0.56 -4.43
C GLN A 49 6.98 -1.96 -5.01
N ASP A 50 7.81 -2.87 -4.50
CA ASP A 50 7.82 -4.27 -4.92
C ASP A 50 6.46 -4.94 -4.68
N MET A 51 5.86 -4.72 -3.51
CA MET A 51 4.50 -5.21 -3.19
C MET A 51 3.41 -4.59 -4.06
N MET A 52 3.41 -3.26 -4.22
CA MET A 52 2.43 -2.55 -5.04
C MET A 52 2.58 -2.89 -6.52
N ARG A 53 3.81 -3.07 -6.99
CA ARG A 53 4.11 -3.50 -8.36
C ARG A 53 3.63 -4.92 -8.60
N PHE A 54 3.82 -5.82 -7.63
CA PHE A 54 3.22 -7.16 -7.68
C PHE A 54 1.69 -7.09 -7.74
N SER A 55 1.08 -6.22 -6.92
CA SER A 55 -0.37 -6.03 -6.94
C SER A 55 -0.89 -5.39 -8.23
N VAL A 56 -0.12 -4.52 -8.88
CA VAL A 56 -0.48 -3.91 -10.18
C VAL A 56 -0.25 -4.89 -11.34
N GLU A 57 0.81 -5.70 -11.32
CA GLU A 57 1.02 -6.74 -12.34
C GLU A 57 -0.03 -7.87 -12.23
N GLU A 58 -0.56 -8.15 -11.03
CA GLU A 58 -1.75 -9.00 -10.87
C GLU A 58 -3.06 -8.29 -11.26
N LEU A 59 -3.20 -6.97 -11.05
CA LEU A 59 -4.40 -6.22 -11.45
C LEU A 59 -4.48 -5.95 -12.97
N ASP A 60 -3.34 -5.79 -13.64
CA ASP A 60 -3.28 -5.59 -15.10
C ASP A 60 -3.73 -6.85 -15.86
N CYS A 61 -3.64 -8.02 -15.21
CA CYS A 61 -4.19 -9.26 -15.74
C CYS A 61 -5.72 -9.38 -15.56
N GLU A 62 -6.34 -8.62 -14.65
CA GLU A 62 -7.80 -8.63 -14.42
C GLU A 62 -8.53 -7.41 -15.06
N LEU A 63 -7.79 -6.37 -15.48
CA LEU A 63 -8.36 -5.21 -16.17
C LEU A 63 -8.31 -5.29 -17.71
N SER A 64 -7.84 -6.41 -18.28
CA SER A 64 -7.89 -6.66 -19.73
C SER A 64 -9.23 -7.24 -20.21
N GLU A 65 -10.33 -7.01 -19.49
CA GLU A 65 -11.70 -7.34 -19.93
C GLU A 65 -12.73 -6.28 -19.52
N ILE A 66 -12.48 -4.99 -19.80
CA ILE A 66 -13.59 -4.07 -20.03
C ILE A 66 -13.83 -4.01 -21.55
N PRO A 67 -14.67 -4.90 -22.13
CA PRO A 67 -15.11 -4.74 -23.50
C PRO A 67 -15.98 -3.49 -23.60
N GLY A 68 -15.46 -2.49 -24.32
CA GLY A 68 -16.24 -1.45 -24.98
C GLY A 68 -16.78 -0.33 -24.08
N ILE A 69 -16.25 0.87 -24.28
CA ILE A 69 -17.10 1.99 -24.68
C ILE A 69 -16.36 2.90 -25.66
#